data_AF-A0A7J2HJQ7-F1
#
_entry.id   AF-A0A7J2HJQ7-F1
#
_cell.length_a   1.000
_cell.length_b   1.000
_cell.length_c   1.000
_cell.angle_alpha   90.00
_cell.angle_beta   90.00
_cell.angle_gamma   90.00
#
_symmetry.space_group_name_H-M   'P 1'
#
loop_
_entity.id
_entity.type
_entity.pdbx_description
1 polymer ?
#
loop_
_entity_poly.entity_id
_entity_poly.type
_entity_poly.pdbx_seq_one_letter_code
_entity_poly.pdbx_strand_id
1 'polypeptide(L)' 'MRSFNLWILDGADSIGGNKIALTNEGEGLFLDFGVNMRKKRAYEVSYRVLAIANKMFYHLYSEILPRIRGIYRS' A
#
# COMPACT_ATOMS: atom_id res chain seq x y z
N MET A 1 20.77 -17.25 -30.70
CA MET A 1 20.69 -17.23 -29.23
C MET A 1 19.31 -16.70 -28.86
N ARG A 2 18.59 -17.37 -27.94
CA ARG A 2 17.38 -16.78 -27.35
C ARG A 2 17.79 -15.62 -26.44
N SER A 3 17.10 -14.50 -26.56
CA SER A 3 17.37 -13.30 -25.76
C SER A 3 16.39 -13.25 -24.60
N PHE A 4 16.90 -12.97 -23.40
CA PHE A 4 16.06 -12.83 -22.21
C PHE A 4 16.14 -11.39 -21.71
N ASN A 5 15.00 -10.84 -21.29
CA ASN A 5 14.95 -9.56 -20.62
C ASN A 5 14.76 -9.77 -19.11
N LEU A 6 15.62 -9.15 -18.31
CA LEU A 6 15.51 -9.16 -16.85
C LEU A 6 15.04 -7.79 -16.37
N TRP A 7 13.95 -7.78 -15.60
CA TRP A 7 13.35 -6.58 -15.05
C TRP A 7 13.35 -6.65 -13.54
N ILE A 8 13.90 -5.61 -12.89
CA ILE A 8 13.78 -5.42 -11.46
C ILE A 8 12.65 -4.42 -11.22
N LEU A 9 11.49 -4.92 -10.80
CA LEU A 9 10.26 -4.14 -10.71
C LEU A 9 10.05 -3.50 -9.33
N ASP A 10 10.58 -4.11 -8.27
CA ASP A 10 10.61 -3.58 -6.90
C ASP A 10 11.68 -4.33 -6.09
N GLY A 11 12.09 -3.78 -4.95
CA GLY A 11 13.07 -4.40 -4.04
C GLY A 11 14.53 -4.03 -4.28
N ALA A 12 14.89 -3.37 -5.38
CA ALA A 12 16.29 -2.98 -5.67
C ALA A 12 16.88 -2.08 -4.58
N ASP A 13 16.09 -1.08 -4.14
CA ASP A 13 16.50 -0.06 -3.18
C ASP A 13 15.72 -0.16 -1.86
N SER A 14 15.25 -1.35 -1.48
CA SER A 14 14.52 -1.55 -0.23
C SER A 14 14.76 -2.91 0.39
N ILE A 15 14.58 -2.98 1.71
CA ILE A 15 14.50 -4.25 2.41
C ILE A 15 13.15 -4.91 2.06
N GLY A 16 13.24 -6.09 1.45
CA GLY A 16 12.09 -6.81 0.89
C GLY A 16 11.48 -6.08 -0.30
N GLY A 17 10.42 -6.67 -0.87
CA GLY A 17 9.73 -6.10 -2.03
C GLY A 17 10.10 -6.74 -3.35
N ASN A 18 11.06 -7.68 -3.36
CA ASN A 18 11.57 -8.35 -4.55
C ASN A 18 10.44 -8.76 -5.48
N LYS A 19 10.50 -8.18 -6.68
CA LYS A 19 9.65 -8.49 -7.82
C LYS A 19 10.54 -8.45 -9.03
N ILE A 20 10.88 -9.62 -9.53
CA ILE A 20 11.78 -9.74 -10.67
C ILE A 20 11.01 -10.45 -11.77
N ALA A 21 10.99 -9.88 -12.97
CA ALA A 21 10.41 -10.53 -14.13
C ALA A 21 11.52 -10.92 -15.10
N LEU A 22 11.49 -12.17 -15.56
CA LEU A 22 12.31 -12.67 -16.65
C LEU A 22 11.39 -12.96 -17.82
N THR A 23 11.59 -12.31 -18.98
CA THR A 23 10.72 -12.49 -20.15
C THR A 23 11.49 -12.88 -21.40
N ASN A 24 10.86 -13.69 -22.25
CA ASN A 24 11.36 -14.07 -23.56
C ASN A 24 10.19 -14.46 -24.48
N GLU A 25 10.12 -13.90 -25.70
CA GLU A 25 9.23 -14.35 -26.78
C GLU A 25 7.75 -14.59 -26.36
N GLY A 26 7.19 -13.74 -25.49
CA GLY A 26 5.80 -13.83 -25.03
C GLY A 26 5.59 -14.69 -23.78
N GLU A 27 6.62 -15.39 -23.32
CA GLU A 27 6.64 -16.09 -22.05
C GLU A 27 7.31 -15.25 -20.95
N GLY A 28 6.84 -15.42 -19.72
CA GLY A 28 7.34 -14.67 -18.57
C GLY A 28 7.35 -15.51 -17.31
N LEU A 29 8.45 -15.41 -16.57
CA LEU A 29 8.57 -15.93 -15.21
C LEU A 29 8.65 -14.76 -14.24
N PHE A 30 7.78 -14.79 -13.23
CA PHE A 30 7.81 -13.82 -12.14
C PHE A 30 8.40 -14.47 -10.90
N LEU A 31 9.46 -13.87 -10.39
CA LEU A 31 10.24 -14.37 -9.27
C LEU A 31 10.00 -13.48 -8.06
N ASP A 32 9.52 -14.13 -7.00
CA ASP A 32 9.15 -13.55 -5.71
C ASP A 32 7.95 -12.57 -5.79
N PHE A 33 7.21 -12.49 -4.69
CA PHE A 33 6.15 -11.53 -4.48
C PHE A 33 6.35 -10.84 -3.12
N GLY A 34 7.61 -10.58 -2.79
CA GLY A 34 8.02 -10.01 -1.53
C GLY A 34 7.35 -8.67 -1.27
N VAL A 35 7.11 -8.36 0.00
CA VAL A 35 6.50 -7.10 0.42
C VAL A 35 7.60 -6.06 0.65
N ASN A 36 7.47 -4.89 0.03
CA ASN A 36 8.38 -3.78 0.24
C ASN A 36 8.10 -3.17 1.62
N MET A 37 9.03 -3.35 2.57
CA MET A 37 8.76 -2.98 3.96
C MET A 37 8.66 -1.46 4.16
N ARG A 38 9.34 -0.66 3.33
CA ARG A 38 9.19 0.80 3.32
C ARG A 38 7.77 1.20 2.91
N LYS A 39 7.26 0.63 1.81
CA LYS A 39 5.88 0.89 1.34
C LYS A 39 4.84 0.37 2.34
N LYS A 40 5.06 -0.82 2.92
CA LYS A 40 4.19 -1.39 3.95
C LYS A 40 4.08 -0.47 5.16
N ARG A 41 5.21 0.02 5.68
CA ARG A 41 5.20 0.96 6.81
C ARG A 41 4.48 2.27 6.45
N ALA A 42 4.75 2.83 5.26
CA ALA A 42 4.07 4.04 4.81
C ALA A 42 2.54 3.85 4.71
N TYR A 43 2.10 2.68 4.21
CA TYR A 43 0.69 2.30 4.18
C TYR A 43 0.10 2.19 5.59
N GLU A 44 0.75 1.48 6.51
CA GLU A 44 0.27 1.31 7.89
C GLU A 44 0.13 2.65 8.63
N VAL A 45 1.09 3.56 8.47
CA VAL A 45 1.02 4.90 9.08
C VAL A 45 -0.14 5.70 8.48
N SER A 46 -0.22 5.77 7.15
CA SER A 46 -1.23 6.57 6.46
C SER A 46 -2.65 6.03 6.70
N TYR A 47 -2.81 4.70 6.67
CA TYR A 47 -4.10 4.06 6.86
C TYR A 47 -4.58 4.12 8.31
N ARG A 48 -3.68 4.06 9.30
CA ARG A 48 -4.10 4.26 10.71
C ARG A 48 -4.58 5.68 10.98
N VAL A 49 -3.96 6.69 10.37
CA VAL A 49 -4.44 8.08 10.46
C VAL A 49 -5.83 8.22 9.83
N LEU A 50 -6.02 7.65 8.63
CA LEU A 50 -7.33 7.63 7.96
C LEU A 50 -8.38 6.84 8.75
N ALA A 51 -8.04 5.68 9.32
CA ALA A 51 -8.96 4.87 10.10
C ALA A 51 -9.38 5.56 11.41
N ILE A 52 -8.49 6.29 12.07
CA ILE A 52 -8.80 7.07 13.29
C ILE A 52 -9.67 8.27 12.93
N ALA A 53 -9.31 9.02 11.88
CA ALA A 53 -10.11 10.15 11.40
C ALA A 53 -11.51 9.68 10.97
N ASN A 54 -11.57 8.56 10.25
CA ASN A 54 -12.83 7.98 9.81
C ASN A 54 -13.65 7.40 10.96
N LYS A 55 -13.06 6.90 12.05
CA LYS A 55 -13.83 6.45 13.21
C LYS A 55 -14.68 7.59 13.77
N MET A 56 -14.08 8.74 14.09
CA MET A 56 -14.87 9.88 14.60
C MET A 56 -15.89 10.37 13.58
N PHE A 57 -15.50 10.44 12.31
CA PHE A 57 -16.42 10.78 11.22
C PHE A 57 -17.62 9.82 11.15
N TYR A 58 -17.38 8.51 11.22
CA TYR A 58 -18.43 7.49 11.16
C TYR A 58 -19.35 7.54 12.38
N HIS A 59 -18.83 7.80 13.60
CA HIS A 59 -19.68 7.94 14.80
C HIS A 59 -20.58 9.18 14.73
N LEU A 60 -20.10 10.28 14.12
CA LEU A 60 -20.90 11.49 13.87
C LEU A 60 -21.87 11.34 12.70
N TYR A 61 -21.52 10.52 11.70
CA TYR A 61 -22.39 10.19 10.56
C TYR A 61 -23.51 9.22 10.97
N SER A 62 -23.20 8.22 11.79
CA SER A 62 -24.16 7.22 12.27
C SER A 62 -24.97 7.67 13.50
N GLU A 63 -24.86 8.94 13.88
CA GLU A 63 -25.56 9.55 15.03
C GLU A 63 -25.32 8.87 16.39
N ILE A 64 -24.27 8.04 16.50
CA ILE A 64 -23.82 7.48 17.79
C ILE A 64 -23.29 8.61 18.68
N LEU A 65 -22.58 9.57 18.07
CA LEU A 65 -22.21 10.83 18.72
C LEU A 65 -23.07 11.96 18.16
N PRO A 66 -23.69 12.78 19.02
CA PRO A 66 -24.47 13.93 18.57
C PRO A 66 -23.54 14.99 17.97
N ARG A 67 -24.00 15.67 16.92
CA ARG A 67 -23.27 16.80 16.32
C ARG A 67 -23.43 18.05 17.20
N ILE A 68 -22.41 18.35 17.99
CA ILE A 68 -22.40 19.52 18.88
C ILE A 68 -21.59 20.64 18.23
N ARG A 69 -22.25 21.79 18.01
CA ARG A 69 -21.64 22.99 17.41
C ARG A 69 -20.52 23.51 18.31
N GLY A 70 -19.32 23.72 17.75
CA GLY A 70 -18.16 24.24 18.47
C GLY A 70 -17.29 23.19 19.18
N ILE A 71 -17.69 21.92 19.19
CA ILE A 71 -16.90 20.82 19.77
C ILE A 71 -16.12 20.05 18.70
N TYR A 72 -16.76 19.74 17.57
CA TYR A 72 -16.12 19.04 16.45
C TYR A 72 -15.66 20.03 15.37
N ARG A 73 -14.52 19.76 14.73
CA ARG A 73 -14.09 20.53 13.55
C ARG A 73 -15.09 20.30 12.41
N SER A 74 -15.56 21.40 11.82
CA SER A 74 -16.34 21.42 10.57
C SER A 74 -15.52 20.98 9.39
#